data_AF-A0A956YRA6-F1
#
_entry.id   AF-A0A956YRA6-F1
#
_cell.length_a   1.000
_cell.length_b   1.000
_cell.length_c   1.000
_cell.angle_alpha   90.00
_cell.angle_beta   90.00
_cell.angle_gamma   90.00
#
_symmetry.space_group_name_H-M   'P 1'
#
loop_
_entity.id
_entity.type
_entity.pdbx_description
1 polymer ?
#
loop_
_entity_poly.entity_id
_entity_poly.type
_entity_poly.pdbx_seq_one_letter_code
_entity_poly.pdbx_strand_id
1 'polypeptide(L)' 'DPFEDAMREARAAIMRVQGGNTQFVDLTPQDAHIRRIQHQMARKARLESESYGEEPERRVRISRRAG' A
#
# COMPACT_ATOMS: atom_id res chain seq x y z
N ASP A 1 -0.93 6.06 16.83
CA ASP A 1 -2.32 6.15 16.34
C ASP A 1 -2.42 5.18 15.18
N PRO A 2 -3.35 4.19 15.21
CA PRO A 2 -3.49 3.19 14.15
C PRO A 2 -3.54 3.79 12.74
N PHE A 3 -4.17 4.96 12.58
CA PHE A 3 -4.21 5.66 11.30
C PHE A 3 -2.83 6.14 10.86
N GLU A 4 -2.09 6.82 11.73
CA GLU A 4 -0.75 7.32 11.44
C GLU A 4 0.24 6.19 11.13
N ASP A 5 0.11 5.07 11.85
CA ASP A 5 0.93 3.87 11.65
C ASP A 5 0.70 3.29 10.24
N ALA A 6 -0.56 3.15 9.83
CA ALA A 6 -0.92 2.69 8.49
C ALA A 6 -0.43 3.62 7.37
N MET A 7 -0.46 4.95 7.60
CA MET A 7 0.06 5.93 6.64
C MET A 7 1.59 5.92 6.58
N ARG A 8 2.26 5.67 7.70
CA ARG A 8 3.72 5.50 7.75
C ARG A 8 4.16 4.23 7.03
N GLU A 9 3.45 3.13 7.22
CA GLU A 9 3.69 1.87 6.52
C GLU A 9 3.57 2.05 5.00
N ALA A 10 2.49 2.69 4.53
CA ALA A 10 2.28 2.94 3.11
C ALA A 10 3.40 3.82 2.51
N ARG A 11 3.87 4.85 3.22
CA ARG A 11 5.02 5.66 2.78
C ARG A 11 6.30 4.82 2.68
N ALA A 12 6.58 3.97 3.65
CA ALA A 12 7.75 3.09 3.64
C ALA A 12 7.70 2.08 2.48
N ALA A 13 6.53 1.49 2.23
CA ALA A 13 6.31 0.59 1.10
C ALA A 13 6.55 1.29 -0.25
N ILE A 14 5.99 2.49 -0.44
CA ILE A 14 6.20 3.30 -1.64
C ILE A 14 7.69 3.54 -1.89
N MET A 15 8.45 3.97 -0.88
CA MET A 15 9.89 4.23 -1.02
C MET A 15 10.66 2.97 -1.43
N ARG A 16 10.34 1.82 -0.84
CA ARG A 16 11.00 0.54 -1.17
C ARG A 16 10.73 0.09 -2.60
N VAL A 17 9.48 0.23 -3.06
CA VAL A 17 9.07 -0.16 -4.42
C VAL A 17 9.67 0.80 -5.47
N GLN A 18 9.61 2.11 -5.21
CA GLN A 18 10.22 3.11 -6.09
C GLN A 18 11.75 2.97 -6.16
N GLY A 19 12.41 2.76 -5.02
CA GLY A 19 13.86 2.55 -4.93
C GLY A 19 14.34 1.27 -5.62
N GLY A 20 13.44 0.31 -5.87
CA GLY A 20 13.78 -0.97 -6.53
C GLY A 20 14.34 -2.02 -5.61
N ASN A 21 14.23 -1.80 -4.31
CA ASN A 21 14.56 -2.76 -3.27
C ASN A 21 13.62 -3.99 -3.34
N THR A 22 12.41 -3.82 -3.89
CA THR A 22 11.43 -4.89 -4.07
C THR A 22 10.47 -4.56 -5.22
N GLN A 23 9.86 -5.60 -5.81
CA GLN A 23 8.83 -5.47 -6.83
C GLN A 23 7.47 -5.05 -6.24
N PHE A 24 7.16 -5.52 -5.03
CA PHE A 24 5.93 -5.19 -4.31
C PHE A 24 6.12 -5.25 -2.79
N VAL A 25 5.15 -4.69 -2.06
CA VAL A 25 5.01 -4.79 -0.61
C VAL A 25 3.52 -4.97 -0.28
N ASP A 26 3.21 -6.00 0.51
CA ASP A 26 1.90 -6.13 1.16
C ASP A 26 1.90 -5.31 2.46
N LEU A 27 0.91 -4.44 2.62
CA LEU A 27 0.70 -3.70 3.86
C LEU A 27 -0.03 -4.57 4.88
N THR A 28 -0.06 -4.12 6.13
CA THR A 28 -0.96 -4.69 7.14
C THR A 28 -2.43 -4.59 6.71
N PRO A 29 -3.29 -5.54 7.11
CA PRO A 29 -4.75 -5.41 6.97
C PRO A 29 -5.25 -4.14 7.65
N GLN A 30 -6.18 -3.45 6.98
CA GLN A 30 -6.70 -2.16 7.42
C GLN A 30 -8.15 -2.02 6.94
N ASP A 31 -8.96 -1.23 7.63
CA ASP A 31 -10.35 -0.96 7.22
C ASP A 31 -10.43 -0.28 5.84
N ALA A 32 -11.61 -0.40 5.21
CA ALA A 32 -11.88 0.14 3.88
C ALA A 32 -11.49 1.63 3.70
N HIS A 33 -11.70 2.47 4.72
CA HIS A 33 -11.32 3.88 4.66
C HIS A 33 -9.80 4.05 4.55
N ILE A 34 -9.03 3.33 5.36
CA ILE A 34 -7.57 3.42 5.38
C ILE A 34 -7.01 2.88 4.06
N ARG A 35 -7.49 1.72 3.58
CA ARG A 35 -7.10 1.15 2.29
C ARG A 35 -7.33 2.12 1.14
N ARG A 36 -8.45 2.84 1.13
CA ARG A 36 -8.74 3.88 0.11
C ARG A 36 -7.66 4.96 0.08
N ILE A 37 -7.17 5.42 1.23
CA ILE A 37 -6.11 6.42 1.29
C ILE A 37 -4.77 5.82 0.85
N GLN A 38 -4.45 4.60 1.28
CA GLN A 38 -3.23 3.90 0.86
C GLN A 38 -3.17 3.73 -0.68
N HIS A 39 -4.29 3.35 -1.30
CA HIS A 39 -4.42 3.33 -2.76
C HIS A 39 -4.17 4.71 -3.40
N GLN A 40 -4.72 5.78 -2.83
CA GLN A 40 -4.48 7.14 -3.33
C GLN A 40 -3.00 7.52 -3.22
N MET A 41 -2.31 7.13 -2.16
CA MET A 41 -0.87 7.37 -1.97
C MET A 41 -0.04 6.64 -3.03
N ALA A 42 -0.32 5.35 -3.27
CA ALA A 42 0.35 4.57 -4.31
C ALA A 42 0.14 5.19 -5.72
N ARG A 43 -1.10 5.58 -6.03
CA ARG A 43 -1.44 6.25 -7.30
C ARG A 43 -0.68 7.57 -7.48
N LYS A 44 -0.62 8.41 -6.43
CA LYS A 44 0.16 9.67 -6.44
C LYS A 44 1.66 9.41 -6.68
N ALA A 45 2.17 8.30 -6.16
CA ALA A 45 3.55 7.86 -6.35
C ALA A 45 3.81 7.18 -7.73
N ARG A 46 2.81 7.14 -8.62
CA ARG A 46 2.87 6.44 -9.92
C ARG A 46 3.13 4.93 -9.81
N LEU A 47 2.73 4.32 -8.70
CA LEU A 47 2.76 2.88 -8.47
C LEU A 47 1.40 2.24 -8.73
N GLU A 48 1.40 0.92 -8.88
CA GLU A 48 0.19 0.10 -8.87
C GLU A 48 -0.21 -0.25 -7.45
N SER A 49 -1.50 -0.54 -7.28
CA SER A 49 -2.03 -0.94 -5.98
C SER A 49 -3.29 -1.78 -6.13
N GLU A 50 -3.36 -2.88 -5.41
CA GLU A 50 -4.47 -3.84 -5.44
C GLU A 50 -4.81 -4.28 -4.02
N SER A 51 -6.08 -4.64 -3.78
CA SER A 51 -6.49 -5.19 -2.49
C SER A 51 -6.53 -6.72 -2.56
N TYR A 52 -6.01 -7.39 -1.54
CA TYR A 52 -5.98 -8.85 -1.41
C TYR A 52 -6.61 -9.29 -0.08
N GLY A 53 -7.22 -10.48 -0.07
CA GLY A 53 -7.89 -11.07 1.09
C GLY A 53 -9.32 -10.58 1.29
N GLU A 54 -10.00 -11.22 2.24
CA GLU A 54 -11.35 -10.86 2.70
C GLU A 54 -11.28 -10.16 4.06
N GLU A 55 -12.32 -9.40 4.40
CA GLU A 55 -12.41 -8.73 5.70
C GLU A 55 -12.38 -9.75 6.85
N PRO A 56 -11.62 -9.52 7.96
CA PRO A 56 -10.83 -8.34 8.30
C PRO A 56 -9.38 -8.35 7.79
N GLU A 57 -8.95 -9.43 7.17
CA GLU A 57 -7.57 -9.64 6.71
C GLU A 57 -7.25 -8.96 5.37
N ARG A 58 -8.19 -8.15 4.86
CA ARG A 58 -8.07 -7.47 3.58
C ARG A 58 -7.07 -6.33 3.67
N ARG A 59 -6.08 -6.36 2.77
CA ARG A 59 -4.92 -5.46 2.76
C ARG A 59 -4.61 -4.92 1.38
N VAL A 60 -3.85 -3.84 1.32
CA VAL A 60 -3.35 -3.27 0.06
C VAL A 60 -1.96 -3.81 -0.24
N ARG A 61 -1.74 -4.29 -1.47
CA ARG A 61 -0.42 -4.49 -2.07
C ARG A 61 -0.06 -3.25 -2.87
N ILE A 62 1.16 -2.75 -2.71
CA ILE A 62 1.74 -1.72 -3.56
C ILE A 62 2.83 -2.35 -4.42
N SER A 63 2.78 -2.15 -5.74
CA SER A 63 3.70 -2.77 -6.71
C SER A 63 4.21 -1.76 -7.74
N ARG A 64 5.32 -2.10 -8.39
CA ARG A 64 5.76 -1.37 -9.58
C ARG A 64 4.71 -1.49 -10.67
N ARG A 65 4.53 -0.43 -11.46
CA ARG A 65 3.81 -0.54 -12.73
C ARG A 65 4.52 -1.54 -13.61
N ALA A 66 3.79 -2.52 -14.14
CA ALA A 66 4.30 -3.27 -15.27
C ALA A 66 4.51 -2.28 -16.43
N GLY A 67 5.73 -2.24 -16.95
CA GLY A 67 6.04 -1.51 -18.18
C GLY A 67 5.42 -2.21 -19.38
#